data_AF-A0ABD4SUZ3-F1
#
_entry.id   AF-A0ABD4SUZ3-F1
#
_cell.length_a   1.000
_cell.length_b   1.000
_cell.length_c   1.000
_cell.angle_alpha   90.00
_cell.angle_beta   90.00
_cell.angle_gamma   90.00
#
_symmetry.space_group_name_H-M   'P 1'
#
loop_
_entity.id
_entity.type
_entity.pdbx_description
1 polymer ?
#
loop_
_entity_poly.entity_id
_entity_poly.type
_entity_poly.pdbx_seq_one_letter_code
_entity_poly.pdbx_strand_id
1 'polypeptide(L)' 'MSQKKPTESQQQPIKSQPTFFPFGFSVGKLDDDIVIIDFVDLVDRESGKLTVISSFALTPQKAQELARALTEKDE' A
#
# COMPACT_ATOMS: atom_id res chain seq x y z
N MET A 1 21.76 -44.50 4.25
CA MET A 1 20.40 -43.90 4.22
C MET A 1 20.53 -42.46 4.68
N SER A 2 20.68 -41.50 3.77
CA SER A 2 20.90 -40.10 4.12
C SER A 2 19.57 -39.35 4.17
N GLN A 3 19.25 -38.83 5.36
CA GLN A 3 18.07 -38.03 5.65
C GLN A 3 18.15 -36.70 4.87
N LYS A 4 17.14 -36.41 4.02
CA LYS A 4 16.91 -35.09 3.46
C LYS A 4 16.12 -34.26 4.48
N LYS A 5 16.73 -33.23 5.06
CA LYS A 5 16.00 -32.17 5.78
C LYS A 5 15.08 -31.42 4.79
N PRO A 6 13.83 -31.09 5.16
CA PRO A 6 13.00 -30.20 4.36
C PRO A 6 13.54 -28.77 4.49
N THR A 7 13.86 -28.17 3.36
CA THR A 7 14.29 -26.78 3.24
C THR A 7 13.13 -25.87 3.63
N GLU A 8 13.32 -25.01 4.63
CA GLU A 8 12.41 -23.91 4.96
C GLU A 8 12.10 -23.13 3.69
N SER A 9 10.85 -23.21 3.24
CA SER A 9 10.34 -22.37 2.18
C SER A 9 10.20 -20.98 2.77
N GLN A 10 11.25 -20.16 2.61
CA GLN A 10 11.14 -18.71 2.78
C GLN A 10 9.97 -18.26 1.91
N GLN A 11 8.84 -17.95 2.53
CA GLN A 11 7.69 -17.34 1.89
C GLN A 11 8.12 -15.93 1.48
N GLN A 12 8.81 -15.85 0.35
CA GLN A 12 9.10 -14.58 -0.29
C GLN A 12 7.74 -13.93 -0.59
N PRO A 13 7.54 -12.66 -0.23
CA PRO A 13 6.28 -11.99 -0.51
C PRO A 13 6.05 -11.99 -2.02
N ILE A 14 5.05 -12.75 -2.46
CA ILE A 14 4.60 -12.77 -3.84
C ILE A 14 3.95 -11.41 -4.06
N LYS A 15 4.63 -10.53 -4.81
CA LYS A 15 4.01 -9.32 -5.34
C LYS A 15 2.97 -9.75 -6.36
N SER A 16 1.74 -10.00 -5.90
CA SER A 16 0.60 -10.17 -6.77
C SER A 16 0.46 -8.91 -7.62
N GLN A 17 0.32 -9.09 -8.93
CA GLN A 17 0.15 -8.00 -9.89
C GLN A 17 -0.91 -7.00 -9.42
N PRO A 18 -0.71 -5.69 -9.67
CA PRO A 18 -1.58 -4.66 -9.15
C PRO A 18 -2.98 -4.80 -9.75
N THR A 19 -3.98 -4.86 -8.88
CA THR A 19 -5.35 -4.50 -9.24
C THR A 19 -5.29 -3.10 -9.86
N PHE A 20 -5.73 -2.96 -11.12
CA PHE A 20 -5.59 -1.70 -11.89
C PHE A 20 -6.20 -0.49 -11.17
N PHE A 21 -7.13 -0.71 -10.23
CA PHE A 21 -7.64 0.31 -9.33
C PHE A 21 -7.76 -0.26 -7.91
N PRO A 22 -7.11 0.34 -6.89
CA PRO A 22 -7.37 -0.02 -5.51
C PRO A 22 -8.84 0.24 -5.16
N PHE A 23 -9.40 -0.60 -4.29
CA PHE A 23 -10.76 -0.42 -3.78
C PHE A 23 -10.92 0.93 -3.07
N GLY A 24 -9.87 1.40 -2.41
CA GLY A 24 -9.87 2.71 -1.79
C GLY A 24 -8.49 3.16 -1.34
N PHE A 25 -8.46 4.29 -0.64
CA PHE A 25 -7.27 4.80 0.01
C PHE A 25 -7.62 5.37 1.39
N SER A 26 -6.63 5.39 2.28
CA SER A 26 -6.70 6.07 3.57
C SER A 26 -5.54 7.03 3.72
N VAL A 27 -5.79 8.16 4.38
CA VAL A 27 -4.77 9.18 4.67
C VAL A 27 -4.57 9.24 6.18
N GLY A 28 -3.33 9.06 6.61
CA GLY A 28 -2.91 9.12 8.01
C GLY A 28 -1.77 10.11 8.21
N LYS A 29 -1.49 10.45 9.48
CA LYS A 29 -0.39 11.33 9.89
C LYS A 29 0.42 10.64 10.99
N LEU A 30 1.75 10.68 10.87
CA LEU A 30 2.70 10.23 11.90
C LEU A 30 3.17 11.40 12.77
N ASP A 31 3.83 11.09 13.89
CA ASP A 31 4.27 12.07 14.88
C ASP A 31 5.24 13.13 14.31
N ASP A 32 6.05 12.79 13.30
CA ASP A 32 7.00 13.71 12.63
C ASP A 32 6.39 14.50 11.45
N ASP A 33 5.09 14.77 11.49
CA ASP A 33 4.33 15.45 10.43
C ASP A 33 4.35 14.77 9.05
N ILE A 34 4.82 13.52 8.96
CA ILE A 34 4.78 12.75 7.72
C ILE A 34 3.35 12.30 7.45
N VAL A 35 2.87 12.57 6.24
CA VAL A 35 1.57 12.12 5.74
C VAL A 35 1.74 10.79 5.04
N ILE A 36 0.96 9.79 5.44
CA ILE A 36 0.93 8.47 4.80
C ILE A 36 -0.36 8.35 3.99
N ILE A 37 -0.23 7.92 2.73
CA ILE A 37 -1.36 7.56 1.88
C ILE A 37 -1.24 6.06 1.58
N ASP A 38 -2.16 5.29 2.15
CA ASP A 38 -2.26 3.85 1.92
C ASP A 38 -3.36 3.56 0.92
N PHE A 39 -3.03 2.80 -0.12
CA PHE A 39 -3.98 2.24 -1.05
C PHE A 39 -4.34 0.83 -0.61
N VAL A 40 -5.63 0.58 -0.44
CA VAL A 40 -6.15 -0.67 0.11
C VAL A 40 -7.00 -1.40 -0.92
N ASP A 41 -6.96 -2.73 -0.84
CA ASP A 41 -7.78 -3.61 -1.66
C ASP A 41 -8.42 -4.74 -0.84
N LEU A 42 -9.53 -5.26 -1.35
CA LEU A 42 -10.23 -6.43 -0.82
C LEU A 42 -9.60 -7.68 -1.43
N VAL A 43 -8.59 -8.20 -0.75
CA VAL A 43 -7.92 -9.44 -1.17
C VAL A 43 -8.81 -10.67 -0.92
N ASP A 44 -9.67 -10.61 0.10
CA ASP A 44 -10.61 -11.67 0.44
C ASP A 44 -12.01 -11.09 0.62
N ARG A 45 -12.91 -11.43 -0.30
CA ARG A 45 -14.30 -10.96 -0.32
C ARG A 45 -15.19 -11.68 0.70
N GLU A 46 -14.81 -12.86 1.15
CA GLU A 46 -15.59 -13.64 2.11
C GLU A 46 -15.27 -13.22 3.55
N SER A 47 -14.00 -12.95 3.85
CA SER A 47 -13.59 -12.43 5.18
C SER A 47 -13.67 -10.91 5.31
N GLY A 48 -13.80 -10.18 4.20
CA GLY A 48 -13.83 -8.71 4.19
C GLY A 48 -12.48 -8.09 4.55
N LYS A 49 -11.38 -8.87 4.49
CA LYS A 49 -10.06 -8.41 4.90
C LYS A 49 -9.48 -7.43 3.90
N LEU A 50 -9.29 -6.20 4.36
CA LEU A 50 -8.55 -5.15 3.64
C LEU A 50 -7.04 -5.39 3.75
N THR A 51 -6.33 -5.22 2.65
CA THR A 51 -4.87 -5.30 2.59
C THR A 51 -4.32 -4.05 1.93
N VAL A 52 -3.25 -3.49 2.50
CA VAL A 52 -2.52 -2.38 1.88
C VAL A 52 -1.72 -2.93 0.70
N ILE A 53 -1.99 -2.42 -0.50
CA ILE A 53 -1.31 -2.84 -1.74
C ILE A 53 -0.21 -1.85 -2.16
N SER A 54 -0.32 -0.59 -1.74
CA SER A 54 0.70 0.45 -1.95
C SER A 54 0.62 1.47 -0.83
N SER A 55 1.76 2.04 -0.46
CA SER A 55 1.86 3.06 0.58
C SER A 55 2.88 4.12 0.17
N PHE A 56 2.52 5.39 0.35
CA PHE A 56 3.38 6.53 0.07
C PHE A 56 3.52 7.38 1.32
N ALA A 57 4.77 7.70 1.67
CA ALA A 57 5.08 8.66 2.71
C ALA A 57 5.45 10.00 2.07
N LEU A 58 4.78 11.07 2.49
CA LEU A 58 4.97 12.42 2.02
C LEU A 58 5.39 13.30 3.18
N THR A 59 6.42 14.12 2.96
CA THR A 59 6.68 15.25 3.85
C THR A 59 5.53 16.27 3.73
N PRO A 60 5.32 17.14 4.73
CA PRO A 60 4.28 18.17 4.68
C PRO A 60 4.29 19.00 3.40
N GLN A 61 5.49 19.40 2.94
CA GLN A 61 5.66 20.16 1.71
C GLN A 61 5.17 19.40 0.49
N LYS A 62 5.51 18.11 0.35
CA LYS A 62 5.08 17.28 -0.77
C LYS A 62 3.59 16.97 -0.73
N ALA A 63 3.01 16.80 0.46
CA ALA A 63 1.57 16.65 0.61
C ALA A 63 0.81 17.93 0.17
N GLN A 64 1.33 19.12 0.48
CA GLN A 64 0.76 20.38 -0.01
C GLN A 64 0.88 20.54 -1.52
N GLU A 65 2.04 20.22 -2.10
CA GLU A 65 2.23 20.23 -3.57
C GLU A 65 1.23 19.30 -4.26
N LEU A 66 1.05 18.07 -3.73
CA LEU A 66 0.05 17.12 -4.23
C LEU A 66 -1.38 17.68 -4.12
N ALA A 67 -1.74 18.27 -2.98
CA ALA A 67 -3.07 18.84 -2.78
C ALA A 67 -3.35 19.98 -3.78
N ARG A 68 -2.35 20.82 -4.08
CA ARG A 68 -2.46 21.87 -5.10
C ARG A 68 -2.65 21.28 -6.50
N ALA A 69 -1.79 20.33 -6.89
CA ALA A 69 -1.87 19.67 -8.20
C ALA A 69 -3.22 18.96 -8.42
N LEU A 70 -3.87 18.46 -7.36
CA LEU A 70 -5.20 17.85 -7.45
C LEU A 70 -6.35 18.87 -7.48
N THR A 71 -6.11 20.10 -7.02
CA THR A 71 -7.13 21.17 -6.97
C THR A 71 -7.08 22.05 -8.22
N GLU A 72 -5.89 22.25 -8.79
CA GLU A 72 -5.69 22.92 -10.07
C GLU A 72 -6.20 21.99 -11.18
N LYS A 73 -7.49 22.12 -11.50
CA LYS A 73 -8.05 21.59 -12.75
C LYS A 73 -7.29 22.22 -13.91
N ASP A 74 -6.72 21.41 -14.78
CA ASP A 74 -6.41 21.81 -16.15
C ASP A 74 -7.72 22.32 -16.80
N GLU A 75 -7.84 23.65 -16.94
CA GLU A 75 -8.79 24.29 -17.86
C GLU A 75 -8.29 24.19 -19.30
#